data_AF-A0A173VJU5-F1
#
_entry.id   AF-A0A173VJU5-F1
#
_cell.length_a   1.000
_cell.length_b   1.000
_cell.length_c   1.000
_cell.angle_alpha   90.00
_cell.angle_beta   90.00
_cell.angle_gamma   90.00
#
_symmetry.space_group_name_H-M   'P 1'
#
loop_
_entity.id
_entity.type
_entity.pdbx_description
1 polymer ?
#
loop_
_entity_poly.entity_id
_entity_poly.type
_entity_poly.pdbx_seq_one_letter_code
_entity_poly.pdbx_strand_id
1 'polypeptide(L)' 'MDEWLSEEEQYKENLSIGEIHRIRDPKLREIRQKHWNYRHKIFIDEARISDQELVKLSNQDWELERKEMEEYKERKQ' A
#
# COMPACT_ATOMS: atom_id res chain seq x y z
N MET A 1 -17.55 -9.88 12.01
CA MET A 1 -16.45 -9.44 12.89
C MET A 1 -15.20 -9.68 12.06
N ASP A 2 -14.71 -8.65 11.38
CA ASP A 2 -13.51 -8.84 10.54
C ASP A 2 -12.31 -9.03 11.46
N GLU A 3 -11.83 -10.27 11.54
CA GLU A 3 -10.65 -10.61 12.34
C GLU A 3 -9.46 -9.80 11.84
N TRP A 4 -8.67 -9.22 12.75
CA TRP A 4 -7.42 -8.57 12.38
C TRP A 4 -6.52 -9.53 11.60
N LEU A 5 -5.75 -9.01 10.64
CA LEU A 5 -4.71 -9.79 9.97
C LEU A 5 -3.68 -10.27 11.00
N SER A 6 -3.14 -11.46 10.77
CA SER A 6 -1.98 -11.93 11.54
C SER A 6 -0.75 -11.05 11.26
N GLU A 7 0.26 -11.12 12.13
CA GLU A 7 1.44 -10.24 12.02
C GLU A 7 2.14 -10.40 10.67
N GLU A 8 2.34 -11.62 10.19
CA GLU A 8 2.94 -11.91 8.88
C GLU A 8 2.08 -11.39 7.72
N GLU A 9 0.76 -11.52 7.83
CA GLU A 9 -0.16 -11.07 6.79
C GLU A 9 -0.16 -9.55 6.62
N GLN A 10 0.00 -8.79 7.70
CA GLN A 10 0.08 -7.33 7.63
C GLN A 10 1.29 -6.83 6.81
N TYR A 11 2.32 -7.65 6.66
CA TYR A 11 3.54 -7.32 5.91
C TYR A 11 3.63 -8.00 4.53
N LYS A 12 2.55 -8.64 4.05
CA LYS A 12 2.47 -9.13 2.67
C LYS A 12 2.67 -7.96 1.69
N GLU A 13 3.36 -8.26 0.59
CA GLU A 13 3.67 -7.32 -0.48
C GLU A 13 2.39 -6.65 -1.03
N ASN A 14 1.35 -7.43 -1.24
CA ASN A 14 0.07 -6.97 -1.79
C ASN A 14 -1.05 -7.21 -0.79
N LEU A 15 -1.82 -6.16 -0.49
CA LEU A 15 -3.03 -6.20 0.31
C LEU A 15 -4.15 -5.49 -0.43
N SER A 16 -5.33 -6.11 -0.45
CA SER A 16 -6.57 -5.46 -0.87
C SER A 16 -7.00 -4.38 0.13
N ILE A 17 -7.88 -3.47 -0.27
CA ILE A 17 -8.43 -2.44 0.62
C ILE A 17 -9.10 -3.02 1.87
N GLY A 18 -9.76 -4.19 1.73
CA GLY A 18 -10.37 -4.91 2.85
C GLY A 18 -9.32 -5.43 3.83
N GLU A 19 -8.21 -5.98 3.32
CA GLU A 19 -7.09 -6.42 4.14
C GLU A 19 -6.36 -5.25 4.82
N ILE A 20 -6.21 -4.12 4.14
CA ILE A 20 -5.61 -2.90 4.72
C ILE A 20 -6.42 -2.41 5.93
N HIS A 21 -7.76 -2.41 5.85
CA HIS A 21 -8.60 -2.05 6.98
C HIS A 21 -8.44 -3.00 8.18
N ARG A 22 -8.10 -4.27 7.91
CA ARG A 22 -7.84 -5.33 8.90
C ARG A 22 -6.39 -5.32 9.43
N ILE A 23 -5.56 -4.34 9.06
CA ILE A 23 -4.28 -4.11 9.72
C ILE A 23 -4.53 -3.55 11.13
N ARG A 24 -4.01 -4.24 12.15
CA ARG A 24 -4.13 -3.86 13.56
C ARG A 24 -3.33 -2.60 13.89
N ASP A 25 -2.13 -2.48 13.33
CA ASP A 25 -1.24 -1.36 13.59
C ASP A 25 -1.72 -0.10 12.84
N PRO A 26 -2.11 0.98 13.54
CA PRO A 26 -2.67 2.16 12.91
C PRO A 26 -1.69 2.90 12.00
N LYS A 27 -0.39 2.93 12.33
CA LYS A 27 0.63 3.59 11.50
C LYS A 27 0.89 2.79 10.24
N LEU A 28 1.00 1.47 10.37
CA LEU A 28 1.16 0.57 9.23
C LEU A 28 -0.04 0.65 8.28
N ARG A 29 -1.25 0.69 8.84
CA ARG A 29 -2.49 0.85 8.08
C ARG A 29 -2.50 2.17 7.31
N GLU A 30 -2.07 3.27 7.92
CA GLU A 30 -2.01 4.58 7.28
C GLU A 30 -1.05 4.58 6.07
N ILE A 31 0.16 4.01 6.24
CA ILE A 31 1.14 3.85 5.15
C ILE A 31 0.51 3.08 3.99
N ARG A 32 -0.04 1.88 4.25
CA ARG A 32 -0.62 1.03 3.20
C ARG A 32 -1.83 1.68 2.54
N GLN A 33 -2.67 2.38 3.30
CA GLN A 33 -3.85 3.06 2.78
C GLN A 33 -3.47 4.24 1.88
N LYS A 34 -2.44 5.00 2.22
CA LYS A 34 -1.91 6.10 1.40
C LYS A 34 -1.47 5.61 0.01
N HIS A 35 -0.66 4.56 -0.05
CA HIS A 35 -0.19 3.99 -1.32
C HIS A 35 -1.30 3.32 -2.12
N TRP A 36 -2.23 2.62 -1.45
CA TRP A 36 -3.40 2.06 -2.12
C TRP A 36 -4.26 3.17 -2.76
N ASN A 37 -4.53 4.26 -2.02
CA ASN A 37 -5.30 5.39 -2.54
C ASN A 37 -4.62 6.07 -3.73
N TYR A 38 -3.29 6.23 -3.70
CA TYR A 38 -2.54 6.79 -4.82
C TYR A 38 -2.67 5.92 -6.08
N ARG A 39 -2.39 4.61 -5.96
CA ARG A 39 -2.50 3.65 -7.07
C ARG A 39 -3.93 3.58 -7.62
N HIS A 40 -4.91 3.58 -6.74
CA HIS A 40 -6.32 3.58 -7.14
C HIS A 40 -6.70 4.88 -7.88
N LYS A 41 -6.19 6.03 -7.44
CA LYS A 41 -6.44 7.32 -8.09
C LYS A 41 -5.84 7.39 -9.49
N ILE A 42 -4.59 6.98 -9.67
CA ILE A 42 -3.97 6.97 -11.01
C ILE A 42 -4.66 5.97 -11.94
N PHE A 43 -5.11 4.82 -11.42
CA PHE A 43 -5.89 3.85 -12.18
C PHE A 43 -7.24 4.44 -12.65
N ILE A 44 -7.98 5.14 -11.77
CA ILE A 44 -9.24 5.81 -12.17
C ILE A 44 -8.98 6.91 -13.22
N ASP A 45 -7.81 7.55 -13.19
CA ASP A 45 -7.43 8.59 -14.15
C ASP A 45 -6.85 8.02 -15.46
N GLU A 46 -7.05 6.72 -15.75
CA GLU A 46 -6.55 6.01 -16.96
C GLU A 46 -6.97 6.69 -18.28
N ALA A 47 -8.05 7.47 -18.29
CA ALA A 47 -8.46 8.25 -19.46
C ALA A 47 -7.50 9.41 -19.79
N ARG A 48 -6.63 9.81 -18.85
CA ARG A 48 -5.70 10.94 -18.97
C ARG A 48 -4.23 10.53 -18.95
N ILE A 49 -3.92 9.30 -18.55
CA ILE A 49 -2.56 8.76 -18.51
C ILE A 49 -2.44 7.62 -19.50
N SER A 50 -1.30 7.53 -20.19
CA SER A 50 -1.02 6.36 -21.02
C SER A 50 -0.74 5.14 -20.14
N ASP A 51 -0.97 3.94 -20.67
CA ASP A 51 -0.61 2.69 -19.99
C ASP A 51 0.85 2.66 -19.54
N GLN A 52 1.76 3.22 -20.34
CA GLN A 52 3.19 3.30 -20.01
C GLN A 52 3.43 4.21 -18.79
N GLU A 53 2.76 5.36 -18.72
CA GLU A 53 2.86 6.25 -17.56
C GLU A 53 2.18 5.64 -16.33
N LEU A 54 1.04 4.95 -16.49
CA LEU A 54 0.39 4.23 -15.39
C LEU A 54 1.32 3.17 -14.78
N VAL A 55 1.98 2.36 -15.62
CA VAL A 55 2.94 1.34 -15.17
C VAL A 55 4.12 1.99 -14.45
N LYS A 56 4.68 3.06 -15.01
CA LYS A 56 5.82 3.77 -14.41
C LYS A 56 5.46 4.37 -13.05
N LEU A 57 4.33 5.07 -12.95
CA LEU A 57 3.86 5.68 -11.68
C LEU A 57 3.54 4.60 -10.64
N SER A 58 2.93 3.49 -11.06
CA SER A 58 2.67 2.35 -10.18
C SER A 58 3.97 1.75 -9.65
N ASN A 59 4.96 1.51 -10.51
CA ASN A 59 6.26 0.96 -10.09
C ASN A 59 6.99 1.91 -9.13
N GLN A 60 6.97 3.22 -9.40
CA GLN A 60 7.55 4.22 -8.50
C GLN A 60 6.87 4.23 -7.13
N ASP A 61 5.55 4.13 -7.07
CA ASP A 61 4.82 4.05 -5.80
C ASP A 61 5.15 2.78 -5.02
N TRP A 62 5.30 1.64 -5.70
CA TRP A 62 5.73 0.38 -5.09
C TRP A 62 7.12 0.49 -4.45
N GLU A 63 8.08 1.13 -5.12
CA GLU A 63 9.42 1.33 -4.56
C GLU A 63 9.39 2.24 -3.33
N LEU A 64 8.59 3.30 -3.37
CA LEU A 64 8.38 4.20 -2.24
C LEU A 64 7.72 3.49 -1.06
N GLU A 65 6.67 2.70 -1.33
CA GLU A 65 5.98 1.91 -0.32
C GLU A 65 6.93 0.94 0.38
N ARG A 66 7.72 0.19 -0.40
CA ARG A 66 8.71 -0.74 0.17
C ARG A 66 9.69 -0.01 1.08
N LYS A 67 10.17 1.17 0.68
CA LYS A 67 11.09 1.97 1.48
C LYS A 67 10.45 2.48 2.77
N GLU A 68 9.23 3.04 2.70
CA GLU A 68 8.48 3.49 3.89
C GLU A 68 8.23 2.31 4.85
N MET A 69 7.94 1.12 4.33
CA MET A 69 7.72 -0.10 5.11
C MET A 69 9.02 -0.63 5.77
N GLU A 70 10.16 -0.56 5.08
CA GLU A 70 11.47 -0.90 5.64
C GLU A 70 11.85 0.07 6.77
N GLU A 71 11.75 1.37 6.52
CA GLU A 71 11.99 2.41 7.55
C GLU A 71 11.04 2.24 8.75
N TYR A 72 9.78 1.86 8.49
CA TYR A 72 8.80 1.58 9.56
C TYR A 72 9.23 0.39 10.43
N LYS A 73 9.69 -0.69 9.81
CA LYS A 73 10.19 -1.89 10.51
C LYS A 73 11.42 -1.56 11.36
N GLU A 74 12.38 -0.82 10.81
CA GLU A 74 13.60 -0.42 11.52
C GLU A 74 13.30 0.45 12.76
N ARG A 75 12.33 1.37 12.66
CA ARG A 75 11.93 2.24 13.79
C ARG A 75 11.13 1.53 14.87
N LYS A 76 10.59 0.35 14.57
CA LYS A 76 9.81 -0.48 15.49
C LYS A 76 10.67 -1.49 16.26
N GLN A 77 11.91 -1.72 15.81
CA GLN A 77 12.94 -2.50 16.49
C GLN A 77 13.58 -1.68 17.63
#